data_AF-A0AAU5BGT3-F1
#
_entry.id   AF-A0AAU5BGT3-F1
#
_cell.length_a   1.000
_cell.length_b   1.000
_cell.length_c   1.000
_cell.angle_alpha   90.00
_cell.angle_beta   90.00
_cell.angle_gamma   90.00
#
_symmetry.space_group_name_H-M   'P 1'
#
loop_
_entity.id
_entity.type
_entity.pdbx_description
1 polymer ?
#
loop_
_entity_poly.entity_id
_entity_poly.type
_entity_poly.pdbx_seq_one_letter_code
_entity_poly.pdbx_strand_id
1 'polypeptide(L)'
;MEISGAALTLSGVFVTGWLTYRGSRTAAAIQAEPNQRAADLAAFKEIKEDMQVDINELREETRSLRSLVRSMSGYVAELTAQMRQRGIEPPAPPDRVAEYNRTGV
;
A
#
# COMPACT_ATOMS: atom_id res chain seq x y z
N MET A 1 -17.17 8.51 3.36
CA MET A 1 -16.66 7.18 3.76
C MET A 1 -16.27 6.40 2.50
N GLU A 2 -15.33 6.92 1.70
CA GLU A 2 -15.09 6.40 0.33
C GLU A 2 -13.63 6.01 0.05
N ILE A 3 -12.67 6.57 0.78
CA ILE A 3 -11.24 6.35 0.55
C ILE A 3 -10.81 4.91 0.88
N SER A 4 -11.50 4.27 1.84
CA SER A 4 -11.18 2.89 2.24
C SER A 4 -11.65 1.83 1.24
N GLY A 5 -12.70 2.12 0.47
CA GLY A 5 -13.14 1.25 -0.62
C GLY A 5 -12.17 1.30 -1.79
N ALA A 6 -11.76 2.52 -2.17
CA ALA A 6 -10.85 2.78 -3.28
C ALA A 6 -9.48 2.07 -3.12
N ALA A 7 -8.87 2.16 -1.93
CA ALA A 7 -7.57 1.52 -1.67
C ALA A 7 -7.64 -0.02 -1.71
N LEU A 8 -8.76 -0.61 -1.27
CA LEU A 8 -8.98 -2.06 -1.31
C LEU A 8 -9.21 -2.54 -2.75
N THR A 9 -9.98 -1.78 -3.55
CA THR A 9 -10.18 -2.10 -4.98
C THR A 9 -8.90 -1.96 -5.79
N LEU A 10 -8.08 -0.93 -5.54
CA LEU A 10 -6.79 -0.79 -6.22
C LEU A 10 -5.87 -1.95 -5.88
N SER A 11 -5.75 -2.30 -4.60
CA SER A 11 -4.94 -3.45 -4.16
C SER A 11 -5.43 -4.76 -4.80
N GLY A 12 -6.75 -4.97 -4.87
CA GLY A 12 -7.35 -6.14 -5.52
C GLY A 12 -7.10 -6.21 -7.03
N VAL A 13 -7.18 -5.07 -7.73
CA VAL A 13 -6.88 -4.99 -9.17
C VAL A 13 -5.40 -5.24 -9.43
N PHE A 14 -4.50 -4.73 -8.60
CA PHE A 14 -3.06 -4.99 -8.70
C PHE A 14 -2.72 -6.46 -8.45
N VAL A 15 -3.28 -7.09 -7.41
CA VAL A 15 -3.05 -8.52 -7.12
C VAL A 15 -3.62 -9.40 -8.23
N THR A 16 -4.79 -9.07 -8.75
CA THR A 16 -5.44 -9.80 -9.85
C THR A 16 -4.66 -9.65 -11.16
N GLY A 17 -4.20 -8.44 -11.47
CA GLY A 17 -3.31 -8.17 -12.60
C GLY A 17 -1.98 -8.94 -12.48
N TRP A 18 -1.39 -8.96 -11.29
CA TRP A 18 -0.15 -9.69 -11.00
C TRP A 18 -0.31 -11.22 -11.13
N LEU A 19 -1.42 -11.79 -10.61
CA LEU A 19 -1.73 -13.22 -10.74
C LEU A 19 -2.01 -13.60 -12.20
N THR A 20 -2.79 -12.78 -12.92
CA THR A 20 -3.12 -13.00 -14.33
C THR A 20 -1.86 -12.94 -15.20
N TYR A 21 -0.98 -11.97 -14.93
CA TYR A 21 0.31 -11.83 -15.59
C TYR A 21 1.24 -13.02 -15.34
N ARG A 22 1.27 -13.56 -14.11
CA ARG A 22 2.03 -14.78 -13.81
C ARG A 22 1.44 -16.02 -14.48
N GLY A 23 0.12 -16.16 -14.49
CA GLY A 23 -0.59 -17.30 -15.07
C GLY A 23 -0.50 -17.37 -16.60
N SER A 24 -0.54 -16.24 -17.29
CA SER A 24 -0.33 -16.19 -18.75
C SER A 24 1.12 -16.50 -19.13
N ARG A 25 2.09 -16.11 -18.29
CA ARG A 25 3.52 -16.37 -18.49
C ARG A 25 3.93 -17.83 -18.33
N THR A 26 3.35 -18.56 -17.36
CA THR A 26 3.64 -19.99 -17.20
C THR A 26 3.11 -20.80 -18.38
N ALA A 27 2.00 -20.39 -18.99
CA ALA A 27 1.49 -21.00 -20.21
C ALA A 27 2.38 -20.73 -21.43
N ALA A 28 2.86 -19.49 -21.61
CA ALA A 28 3.70 -19.11 -22.75
C ALA A 28 5.11 -19.74 -22.70
N ALA A 29 5.72 -19.84 -21.52
CA ALA A 29 7.07 -20.38 -21.35
C ALA A 29 7.20 -21.87 -21.70
N ILE A 30 6.10 -22.64 -21.66
CA ILE A 30 6.09 -24.07 -22.01
C ILE A 30 6.18 -24.27 -23.54
N GLN A 31 5.78 -23.27 -24.35
CA GLN A 31 5.67 -23.38 -25.80
C GLN A 31 6.83 -22.73 -26.61
N ALA A 32 7.75 -21.98 -26.00
CA ALA A 32 8.76 -21.20 -26.73
C ALA A 32 10.05 -21.99 -27.10
N GLU A 33 10.64 -21.69 -28.27
CA GLU A 33 11.92 -22.20 -28.79
C GLU A 33 13.17 -21.60 -28.10
N PRO A 34 14.38 -22.19 -28.18
CA PRO A 34 15.56 -21.79 -27.39
C PRO A 34 16.00 -20.33 -27.52
N ASN A 35 15.97 -19.76 -28.74
CA ASN A 35 16.30 -18.34 -28.96
C ASN A 35 15.21 -17.39 -28.45
N GLN A 36 13.94 -17.82 -28.51
CA GLN A 36 12.83 -17.07 -27.93
C GLN A 36 12.94 -17.06 -26.40
N ARG A 37 13.33 -18.18 -25.78
CA ARG A 37 13.59 -18.25 -24.33
C ARG A 37 14.70 -17.29 -23.87
N ALA A 38 15.75 -17.10 -24.67
CA ALA A 38 16.82 -16.16 -24.33
C ALA A 38 16.38 -14.69 -24.40
N ALA A 39 15.60 -14.33 -25.42
CA ALA A 39 14.99 -13.01 -25.56
C ALA A 39 13.94 -12.75 -24.46
N ASP A 40 13.10 -13.75 -24.17
CA ASP A 40 12.10 -13.69 -23.10
C ASP A 40 12.77 -13.54 -21.72
N LEU A 41 13.88 -14.23 -21.47
CA LEU A 41 14.64 -14.08 -20.23
C LEU A 41 15.25 -12.69 -20.07
N ALA A 42 15.72 -12.07 -21.17
CA ALA A 42 16.22 -10.70 -21.13
C ALA A 42 15.08 -9.71 -20.81
N ALA A 43 13.95 -9.82 -21.51
CA ALA A 43 12.75 -9.02 -21.24
C ALA A 43 12.20 -9.24 -19.82
N PHE A 44 12.29 -10.47 -19.29
CA PHE A 44 11.89 -10.79 -17.92
C PHE A 44 12.78 -10.15 -16.88
N LYS A 45 14.09 -10.07 -17.13
CA LYS A 45 15.02 -9.38 -16.22
C LYS A 45 14.72 -7.90 -16.18
N GLU A 46 14.56 -7.28 -17.34
CA GLU A 46 14.22 -5.86 -17.47
C GLU A 46 12.92 -5.53 -16.74
N ILE A 47 11.84 -6.28 -16.99
CA ILE A 47 10.56 -6.04 -16.30
C ILE A 47 10.66 -6.30 -14.79
N LYS A 48 11.43 -7.30 -14.37
CA LYS A 48 11.64 -7.56 -12.94
C LYS A 48 12.39 -6.41 -12.28
N GLU A 49 13.40 -5.85 -12.94
CA GLU A 49 14.17 -4.72 -12.45
C GLU A 49 13.27 -3.48 -12.32
N ASP A 50 12.48 -3.18 -13.34
CA ASP A 50 11.52 -2.07 -13.34
C ASP A 50 10.48 -2.22 -12.22
N MET A 51 9.85 -3.39 -12.11
CA MET A 51 8.92 -3.69 -11.02
C MET A 51 9.57 -3.59 -9.63
N GLN A 52 10.87 -3.91 -9.52
CA GLN A 52 11.57 -3.84 -8.24
C GLN A 52 11.82 -2.38 -7.84
N VAL A 53 12.05 -1.49 -8.80
CA VAL A 53 12.14 -0.04 -8.60
C VAL A 53 10.79 0.49 -8.12
N ASP A 54 9.70 0.21 -8.84
CA ASP A 54 8.33 0.63 -8.47
C ASP A 54 7.95 0.18 -7.06
N ILE A 55 8.24 -1.08 -6.72
CA ILE A 55 7.95 -1.62 -5.39
C ILE A 55 8.74 -0.88 -4.31
N ASN A 56 9.98 -0.48 -4.58
CA ASN A 56 10.79 0.25 -3.63
C ASN A 56 10.28 1.67 -3.44
N GLU A 57 9.93 2.37 -4.52
CA GLU A 57 9.32 3.70 -4.47
C GLU A 57 8.00 3.68 -3.67
N LEU A 58 7.10 2.76 -3.97
CA LEU A 58 5.83 2.60 -3.24
C LEU A 58 6.05 2.28 -1.75
N ARG A 59 7.09 1.52 -1.40
CA ARG A 59 7.46 1.24 0.00
C ARG A 59 7.96 2.49 0.71
N GLU A 60 8.75 3.32 0.04
CA GLU A 60 9.23 4.60 0.56
C GLU A 60 8.08 5.57 0.79
N GLU A 61 7.18 5.71 -0.19
CA GLU A 61 5.97 6.51 -0.05
C GLU A 61 5.10 6.02 1.11
N THR A 62 4.87 4.72 1.21
CA THR A 62 4.10 4.12 2.32
C THR A 62 4.74 4.40 3.67
N ARG A 63 6.07 4.32 3.77
CA ARG A 63 6.81 4.63 5.00
C ARG A 63 6.68 6.11 5.35
N SER A 64 6.79 6.99 4.37
CA SER A 64 6.63 8.44 4.54
C SER A 64 5.23 8.79 5.04
N LEU A 65 4.19 8.26 4.39
CA LEU A 65 2.79 8.44 4.80
C LEU A 65 2.54 7.93 6.22
N ARG A 66 3.08 6.75 6.57
CA ARG A 66 2.96 6.22 7.94
C ARG A 66 3.62 7.14 8.97
N SER A 67 4.78 7.70 8.64
CA SER A 67 5.47 8.67 9.50
C SER A 67 4.63 9.93 9.70
N LEU A 68 4.08 10.48 8.62
CA LEU A 68 3.23 11.67 8.66
C LEU A 68 1.96 11.45 9.49
N VAL A 69 1.26 10.33 9.28
CA VAL A 69 0.08 9.97 10.06
C VAL A 69 0.43 9.85 11.55
N ARG A 70 1.58 9.23 11.89
CA ARG A 70 2.01 9.13 13.28
C ARG A 70 2.30 10.50 13.91
N SER A 71 2.94 11.40 13.17
CA SER A 71 3.18 12.79 13.61
C SER A 71 1.86 13.53 13.83
N MET A 72 0.92 13.40 12.89
CA MET A 72 -0.40 14.02 13.00
C MET A 72 -1.21 13.47 14.18
N SER A 73 -1.15 12.16 14.45
CA SER A 73 -1.77 11.57 15.64
C SER A 73 -1.19 12.15 16.93
N GLY A 74 0.13 12.36 17.00
CA GLY A 74 0.79 13.01 18.14
C GLY A 74 0.30 14.45 18.33
N TYR A 75 0.24 15.22 17.24
CA TYR A 75 -0.26 16.59 17.26
C TYR A 75 -1.72 16.68 17.73
N VAL A 76 -2.60 15.80 17.22
CA VAL A 76 -4.01 15.74 17.64
C VAL A 76 -4.15 15.35 19.12
N ALA A 77 -3.32 14.43 19.61
CA ALA A 77 -3.32 14.06 21.02
C ALA A 77 -2.93 15.24 21.92
N GLU A 78 -1.92 16.01 21.51
CA GLU A 78 -1.51 17.22 22.23
C GLU A 78 -2.61 18.29 22.23
N LEU A 79 -3.24 18.55 21.08
CA LEU A 79 -4.38 19.47 20.98
C LEU A 79 -5.53 19.03 21.90
N THR A 80 -5.86 17.74 21.89
CA THR A 80 -6.89 17.14 22.74
C THR A 80 -6.57 17.36 24.23
N ALA A 81 -5.31 17.20 24.62
CA ALA A 81 -4.87 17.46 25.99
C ALA A 81 -5.02 18.95 26.37
N GLN A 82 -4.65 19.87 25.47
CA GLN A 82 -4.80 21.31 25.69
C GLN A 82 -6.28 21.72 25.81
N MET A 83 -7.17 21.15 25.01
CA MET A 83 -8.63 21.40 25.12
C MET A 83 -9.14 21.02 26.51
N ARG A 84 -8.79 19.81 26.99
CA ARG A 84 -9.19 19.34 28.32
C ARG A 84 -8.63 20.21 29.44
N GLN A 85 -7.37 20.66 29.33
CA GLN A 85 -6.78 21.59 30.30
C GLN A 85 -7.54 22.92 30.41
N ARG A 86 -8.19 23.35 29.32
CA ARG A 86 -9.04 24.54 29.29
C ARG A 86 -10.51 24.26 29.59
N GLY A 87 -10.85 23.04 30.02
CA GLY A 87 -12.22 22.63 30.31
C GLY A 87 -13.10 22.49 29.06
N ILE A 88 -12.51 22.40 27.87
CA ILE A 88 -13.22 22.19 26.62
C ILE A 88 -13.26 20.69 26.34
N GLU A 89 -14.45 20.12 26.22
CA GLU A 89 -14.59 18.70 25.85
C GLU A 89 -14.18 18.52 24.37
N PRO A 90 -13.17 17.69 24.08
CA PRO A 90 -12.78 17.42 22.71
C PRO A 90 -13.85 16.59 21.98
N PRO A 91 -14.00 16.77 20.65
CA PRO A 91 -14.91 15.96 19.86
C PRO A 91 -14.51 14.49 19.95
N ALA A 92 -15.52 13.61 19.94
CA ALA A 92 -15.29 12.18 19.93
C ALA A 92 -14.48 11.78 18.68
N PRO A 93 -13.45 10.91 18.83
CA PRO A 93 -12.69 10.44 17.68
C PRO A 93 -13.60 9.63 16.75
N PRO A 94 -13.37 9.66 15.42
CA PRO A 94 -14.10 8.81 14.49
C PRO A 94 -13.96 7.32 14.84
N ASP A 95 -15.00 6.51 14.58
CA ASP A 95 -15.07 5.10 14.98
C ASP A 95 -13.83 4.29 14.60
N ARG A 96 -13.33 4.48 13.37
CA ARG A 96 -12.13 3.80 12.89
C ARG A 96 -10.88 4.15 13.69
N VAL A 97 -10.74 5.41 14.11
CA VAL A 97 -9.61 5.85 14.93
C VAL A 97 -9.75 5.29 16.34
N ALA A 98 -10.97 5.27 16.88
CA ALA A 98 -11.25 4.66 18.18
C ALA A 98 -10.97 3.15 18.19
N GLU A 99 -11.36 2.43 17.13
CA GLU A 99 -11.07 1.01 16.94
C GLU A 99 -9.57 0.74 16.83
N TYR A 100 -8.86 1.50 16.00
CA TYR A 100 -7.41 1.36 15.86
C TYR A 100 -6.68 1.66 17.17
N ASN A 101 -7.07 2.71 17.90
CA ASN A 101 -6.46 3.03 19.20
C ASN A 101 -6.70 1.94 20.25
N ARG A 102 -7.83 1.21 20.16
CA ARG A 102 -8.19 0.12 21.06
C ARG A 102 -7.51 -1.20 20.71
N THR A 103 -7.34 -1.49 19.42
CA THR A 103 -6.94 -2.83 18.94
C THR A 103 -5.57 -2.88 18.27
N GLY A 104 -5.05 -1.72 17.82
CA GLY A 104 -3.80 -1.61 17.07
C GLY A 104 -3.89 -2.04 15.61
N VAL A 105 -5.09 -2.39 15.12
CA VAL A 105 -5.35 -2.84 13.74
C VAL A 105 -6.44 -2.02 13.07
#